data_AF-A0A6I7QXC6-F1
#
_entry.id   AF-A0A6I7QXC6-F1
#
_cell.length_a   1.000
_cell.length_b   1.000
_cell.length_c   1.000
_cell.angle_alpha   90.00
_cell.angle_beta   90.00
_cell.angle_gamma   90.00
#
_symmetry.space_group_name_H-M   'P 1'
#
loop_
_entity.id
_entity.type
_entity.pdbx_description
1 polymer ?
#
loop_
_entity_poly.entity_id
_entity_poly.type
_entity_poly.pdbx_seq_one_letter_code
_entity_poly.pdbx_strand_id
1 'polypeptide(L)'
;MEKVAKRYGVSGVALAKTCRELKVPLPGRGYWARHKVGKAAKRPPLPPMKDPPRIFRQGETEKKSNQTEPPEEPQRLRPEVFREANRLVEDEKLPEKRITVPAIMDSYHPITPRRWSFALARLNRPAPGAGTRPE
;
A
#
# COMPACT_ATOMS: atom_id res chain seq x y z
N MET A 1 21.51 15.09 19.07
CA MET A 1 20.13 14.93 18.58
C MET A 1 19.32 13.92 19.39
N GLU A 2 19.97 13.10 20.22
CA GLU A 2 19.32 12.06 21.04
C GLU A 2 18.11 12.49 21.85
N LYS A 3 18.18 13.62 22.57
CA LYS A 3 17.08 14.06 23.44
C LYS A 3 15.79 14.35 22.66
N VAL A 4 15.93 14.90 21.46
CA VAL A 4 14.79 15.23 20.59
C VAL A 4 14.33 13.99 19.84
N ALA A 5 15.27 13.17 19.36
CA ALA A 5 14.98 11.94 18.63
C ALA A 5 14.11 10.96 19.46
N LYS A 6 14.37 10.84 20.77
CA LYS A 6 13.55 10.05 21.70
C LYS A 6 12.07 10.47 21.73
N ARG A 7 11.78 11.77 21.63
CA ARG A 7 10.38 12.28 21.62
C ARG A 7 9.63 11.89 20.35
N TYR A 8 10.37 11.72 19.24
CA TYR A 8 9.81 11.35 17.94
C TYR A 8 9.90 9.85 17.66
N GLY A 9 10.41 9.02 18.59
CA GLY A 9 10.54 7.58 18.40
C GLY A 9 11.50 7.16 17.27
N VAL A 10 12.35 8.09 16.81
CA VAL A 10 13.33 7.89 15.72
C VAL A 10 14.76 7.92 16.26
N SER A 11 15.70 7.38 15.49
CA SER A 11 17.12 7.47 15.85
C SER A 11 17.66 8.90 15.66
N GLY A 12 18.69 9.27 16.43
CA GLY A 12 19.34 10.58 16.31
C GLY A 12 19.91 10.85 14.92
N VAL A 13 20.32 9.80 14.20
CA VAL A 13 20.83 9.87 12.82
C VAL A 13 19.69 10.07 11.82
N ALA A 14 18.57 9.36 11.98
CA ALA A 14 17.39 9.54 11.12
C ALA A 14 16.85 10.97 11.23
N LEU A 15 16.71 11.48 12.45
CA LEU A 15 16.30 12.88 12.66
C LEU A 15 17.28 13.86 12.02
N ALA A 16 18.59 13.62 12.13
CA ALA A 16 19.59 14.48 11.50
C ALA A 16 19.52 14.48 9.97
N LYS A 17 19.21 13.32 9.36
CA LYS A 17 19.00 13.19 7.91
C LYS A 17 17.80 14.03 7.47
N THR A 18 16.66 13.89 8.15
CA THR A 18 15.45 14.66 7.86
C THR A 18 15.68 16.16 8.01
N CYS A 19 16.39 16.60 9.06
CA CYS A 19 16.74 18.02 9.21
C CYS A 19 17.59 18.55 8.05
N ARG A 20 18.56 17.76 7.54
CA ARG A 20 19.37 18.19 6.38
C ARG A 20 18.55 18.33 5.11
N GLU A 21 17.64 17.38 4.87
CA GLU A 21 16.73 17.39 3.72
C GLU A 21 15.80 18.62 3.74
N LEU A 22 15.33 19.00 4.93
CA LEU A 22 14.53 20.21 5.17
C LEU A 22 15.37 21.51 5.29
N LYS A 23 16.69 21.44 5.06
CA LYS A 23 17.64 22.56 5.25
C LYS A 23 17.58 23.19 6.66
N VAL A 24 17.20 22.42 7.67
CA VAL A 24 17.18 22.84 9.08
C VAL A 24 18.59 22.75 9.65
N PRO A 25 19.13 23.85 10.21
CA PRO A 25 20.48 23.86 10.77
C PRO A 25 20.58 22.92 11.98
N LEU A 26 21.56 22.03 11.95
CA LEU A 26 21.79 21.07 13.01
C LEU A 26 22.53 21.73 14.18
N PRO A 27 22.13 21.47 15.44
CA PRO A 27 22.89 21.93 16.58
C PRO A 27 24.24 21.20 16.65
N GLY A 28 25.32 21.93 16.89
CA GLY A 28 26.66 21.35 17.07
C GLY A 28 26.75 20.36 18.24
N ARG A 29 27.84 19.59 18.30
CA ARG A 29 28.14 18.72 19.45
C ARG A 29 28.13 19.55 20.75
N GLY A 30 27.60 18.96 21.82
CA GLY A 30 27.49 19.64 23.12
C GLY A 30 26.44 20.76 23.21
N TYR A 31 25.68 21.07 22.14
CA TYR A 31 24.57 22.05 22.21
C TYR A 31 23.58 21.72 23.34
N TRP A 32 23.21 20.45 23.49
CA TRP A 32 22.28 20.02 24.54
C TRP A 32 22.86 20.11 25.95
N ALA A 33 24.18 19.97 26.10
CA ALA A 33 24.85 20.18 27.39
C ALA A 33 24.82 21.68 27.75
N ARG A 34 25.16 22.55 26.79
CA ARG A 34 25.08 24.00 26.94
C ARG A 34 23.65 24.50 27.19
N HIS A 35 22.66 23.89 26.54
CA HIS A 35 21.25 24.20 26.74
C HIS A 35 20.75 23.82 28.15
N LYS A 36 21.26 22.74 28.76
CA LYS A 36 20.90 22.39 30.14
C LYS A 36 21.38 23.42 31.15
N VAL A 37 22.55 24.03 30.90
CA VAL A 37 23.17 25.03 31.78
C VAL A 37 22.81 26.47 31.40
N GLY A 38 21.80 26.68 30.56
CA GLY A 38 21.34 28.02 30.14
C GLY A 38 22.25 28.76 29.15
N LYS A 39 23.38 28.18 28.73
CA LYS A 39 24.37 28.79 27.81
C LYS A 39 24.16 28.38 26.35
N ALA A 40 22.92 28.15 25.92
CA ALA A 40 22.66 27.73 24.54
C ALA A 40 23.10 28.80 23.55
N ALA A 41 23.82 28.38 22.50
CA ALA A 41 24.19 29.28 21.39
C ALA A 41 22.92 29.79 20.68
N LYS A 42 23.00 31.01 20.12
CA LYS A 42 21.93 31.64 19.36
C LYS A 42 21.47 30.71 18.22
N ARG A 43 20.15 30.54 18.09
CA ARG A 43 19.57 29.69 17.05
C ARG A 43 19.80 30.36 15.68
N PRO A 44 20.53 29.72 14.75
CA PRO A 44 20.67 30.26 13.40
C PRO A 44 19.30 30.31 12.71
N PRO A 45 19.03 31.35 11.90
CA PRO A 45 17.79 31.44 11.14
C PRO A 45 17.72 30.31 10.11
N LEU A 46 16.49 29.91 9.77
CA LEU A 46 16.27 28.90 8.74
C LEU A 46 16.58 29.51 7.36
N PRO A 47 17.42 28.88 6.53
CA PRO A 47 17.70 29.38 5.20
C PRO A 47 16.44 29.33 4.32
N PRO A 48 16.24 30.29 3.41
CA PRO A 48 15.11 30.28 2.49
C PRO A 48 15.19 29.07 1.56
N MET A 49 14.06 28.41 1.36
CA MET A 49 13.93 27.23 0.51
C MET A 49 12.90 27.48 -0.57
N LYS A 50 13.31 27.35 -1.84
CA LYS A 50 12.46 27.60 -3.02
C LYS A 50 11.46 26.47 -3.26
N ASP A 51 11.91 25.22 -3.11
CA ASP A 51 11.12 24.01 -3.35
C ASP A 51 11.20 23.09 -2.13
N PRO A 52 10.18 23.04 -1.25
CA PRO A 52 10.19 22.15 -0.09
C PRO A 52 10.05 20.68 -0.52
N PRO A 53 10.78 19.73 0.10
CA PRO A 53 10.66 18.33 -0.25
C PRO A 53 9.34 17.78 0.32
N ARG A 54 8.62 16.99 -0.48
CA ARG A 54 7.38 16.33 -0.04
C ARG A 54 7.72 15.09 0.76
N ILE A 55 7.83 15.24 2.07
CA ILE A 55 8.11 14.12 2.98
C ILE A 55 6.78 13.45 3.34
N PHE A 56 6.64 12.17 2.99
CA PHE A 56 5.51 11.37 3.41
C PHE A 56 5.71 10.94 4.86
N ARG A 57 4.70 11.19 5.71
CA ARG A 57 4.63 10.56 7.03
C ARG A 57 4.57 9.06 6.76
N GLN A 58 5.64 8.33 7.08
CA GLN A 58 5.52 6.88 7.20
C GLN A 58 4.46 6.69 8.28
N GLY A 59 3.33 6.09 7.90
CA GLY A 59 2.30 5.69 8.85
C GLY A 59 2.97 4.87 9.94
N GLU A 60 2.32 4.79 11.10
CA GLU A 60 2.73 3.87 12.16
C GLU A 60 2.58 2.46 11.61
N THR A 61 3.56 2.00 10.83
CA THR A 61 3.76 0.59 10.60
C THR A 61 4.14 0.09 11.96
N GLU A 62 3.19 -0.61 12.59
CA GLU A 62 3.45 -1.40 13.78
C GLU A 62 4.80 -2.07 13.56
N LYS A 63 5.78 -1.64 14.36
CA LYS A 63 7.06 -2.31 14.39
C LYS A 63 6.69 -3.70 14.87
N LYS A 64 6.53 -4.65 13.93
CA LYS A 64 6.64 -6.07 14.24
C LYS A 64 7.95 -6.15 14.99
N SER A 65 7.85 -6.26 16.30
CA SER A 65 8.99 -6.48 17.17
C SER A 65 9.76 -7.61 16.52
N ASN A 66 11.07 -7.46 16.36
CA ASN A 66 11.96 -8.58 16.10
C ASN A 66 11.90 -9.50 17.32
N GLN A 67 10.77 -10.17 17.53
CA GLN A 67 10.74 -11.46 18.15
C GLN A 67 11.21 -12.39 17.04
N THR A 68 12.40 -12.94 17.22
CA THR A 68 12.83 -14.12 16.49
C THR A 68 11.97 -15.27 16.99
N GLU A 69 10.71 -15.28 16.59
CA GLU A 69 9.95 -16.52 16.57
C GLU A 69 10.44 -17.29 15.32
N PRO A 70 10.77 -18.59 15.43
CA PRO A 70 11.05 -19.44 14.29
C PRO A 70 9.96 -19.24 13.23
N PRO A 71 10.26 -19.34 11.92
CA PRO A 71 9.27 -19.08 10.87
C PRO A 71 7.99 -19.85 11.16
N GLU A 72 6.98 -19.17 11.72
CA GLU A 72 5.66 -19.76 11.88
C GLU A 72 5.19 -20.01 10.46
N GLU A 73 5.13 -21.28 10.09
CA GLU A 73 4.51 -21.77 8.88
C GLU A 73 3.20 -20.99 8.73
N PRO A 74 2.97 -20.30 7.59
CA PRO A 74 1.89 -19.33 7.47
C PRO A 74 0.64 -19.99 7.97
N GLN A 75 0.12 -19.50 9.10
CA GLN A 75 -1.02 -20.11 9.77
C GLN A 75 -2.11 -20.23 8.70
N ARG A 76 -2.30 -21.44 8.17
CA ARG A 76 -3.45 -21.75 7.34
C ARG A 76 -4.61 -21.52 8.29
N LEU A 77 -5.21 -20.33 8.19
CA LEU A 77 -6.39 -19.94 8.93
C LEU A 77 -7.30 -21.16 8.99
N ARG A 78 -7.64 -21.60 10.20
CA ARG A 78 -8.32 -22.89 10.40
C ARG A 78 -9.52 -22.95 9.44
N PRO A 79 -9.73 -24.05 8.71
CA PRO A 79 -10.80 -24.16 7.71
C PRO A 79 -12.18 -23.76 8.27
N GLU A 80 -12.37 -23.99 9.57
CA GLU A 80 -13.41 -23.46 10.45
C GLU A 80 -13.85 -22.02 10.18
N VAL A 81 -12.88 -21.10 10.06
CA VAL A 81 -13.13 -19.66 9.90
C VAL A 81 -13.82 -19.36 8.56
N PHE A 82 -13.60 -20.20 7.56
CA PHE A 82 -14.15 -20.03 6.22
C PHE A 82 -15.28 -21.01 5.91
N ARG A 83 -15.80 -21.75 6.89
CA ARG A 83 -16.87 -22.73 6.68
C ARG A 83 -18.06 -22.14 5.94
N GLU A 84 -18.51 -20.96 6.37
CA GLU A 84 -19.64 -20.27 5.76
C GLU A 84 -19.32 -19.76 4.36
N ALA A 85 -18.15 -19.13 4.18
CA ALA A 85 -17.69 -18.66 2.87
C ALA A 85 -17.54 -19.81 1.86
N ASN A 86 -16.94 -20.92 2.28
CA ASN A 86 -16.76 -22.11 1.45
C ASN A 86 -18.12 -22.72 1.05
N ARG A 87 -19.09 -22.74 1.97
CA ARG A 87 -20.45 -23.21 1.67
C ARG A 87 -21.11 -22.33 0.60
N LEU A 88 -21.01 -21.00 0.71
CA LEU A 88 -21.56 -20.08 -0.28
C LEU A 88 -20.92 -20.29 -1.67
N VAL A 89 -19.62 -20.54 -1.73
CA VAL A 89 -18.91 -20.87 -2.97
C VAL A 89 -19.41 -22.18 -3.58
N GLU A 90 -19.64 -23.22 -2.77
CA GLU A 90 -20.22 -24.47 -3.28
C GLU A 90 -21.65 -24.27 -3.78
N ASP A 91 -22.45 -23.47 -3.07
CA ASP A 91 -23.81 -23.17 -3.50
C ASP A 91 -23.86 -22.38 -4.82
N GLU A 92 -22.89 -21.48 -5.07
CA GLU A 92 -22.77 -20.74 -6.34
C GLU A 92 -22.48 -21.66 -7.54
N LYS A 93 -21.85 -22.81 -7.33
CA LYS A 93 -21.58 -23.79 -8.40
C LYS A 93 -22.83 -24.55 -8.84
N LEU A 94 -23.90 -24.53 -8.06
CA LEU A 94 -25.14 -25.19 -8.43
C LEU A 94 -25.69 -24.62 -9.74
N PRO A 95 -26.24 -25.45 -10.64
CA PRO A 95 -26.75 -25.00 -11.93
C PRO A 95 -27.88 -23.97 -11.76
N GLU A 96 -28.60 -24.03 -10.64
CA GLU A 96 -29.67 -23.10 -10.26
C GLU A 96 -29.18 -21.67 -10.03
N LYS A 97 -27.94 -21.48 -9.55
CA LYS A 97 -27.34 -20.16 -9.30
C LYS A 97 -26.47 -19.67 -10.44
N ARG A 98 -26.39 -20.41 -11.54
CA ARG A 98 -25.56 -20.08 -12.70
C ARG A 98 -26.13 -18.86 -13.43
N ILE A 99 -25.41 -17.74 -13.36
CA ILE A 99 -25.75 -16.52 -14.09
C ILE A 99 -25.59 -16.77 -15.59
N THR A 100 -26.69 -16.74 -16.33
CA THR A 100 -26.69 -16.85 -17.80
C THR A 100 -26.81 -15.46 -18.39
N VAL A 101 -25.72 -14.96 -18.98
CA VAL A 101 -25.70 -13.68 -19.69
C VAL A 101 -26.03 -13.95 -21.16
N PRO A 102 -27.00 -13.22 -21.77
CA PRO A 102 -27.29 -13.38 -23.19
C PRO A 102 -26.09 -12.94 -24.04
N ALA A 103 -25.87 -13.62 -25.17
CA ALA A 103 -24.75 -13.33 -26.06
C ALA A 103 -24.79 -11.92 -26.66
N ILE A 104 -25.99 -11.33 -26.74
CA ILE A 104 -26.24 -9.97 -27.19
C ILE A 104 -27.11 -9.31 -26.13
N MET A 105 -26.69 -8.15 -25.64
CA MET A 105 -27.40 -7.37 -24.63
C MET A 105 -27.83 -6.05 -25.26
N ASP A 106 -29.14 -5.82 -25.35
CA ASP A 106 -29.72 -4.68 -26.08
C ASP A 106 -29.72 -3.38 -25.25
N SER A 107 -29.38 -3.44 -23.96
CA SER A 107 -29.43 -2.27 -23.07
C SER A 107 -28.38 -2.36 -21.97
N TYR A 108 -27.44 -1.41 -21.98
CA TYR A 108 -26.48 -1.20 -20.89
C TYR A 108 -26.88 0.02 -20.07
N HIS A 109 -26.53 0.05 -18.78
CA HIS A 109 -26.77 1.20 -17.92
C HIS A 109 -25.99 2.44 -18.43
N PRO A 110 -26.54 3.67 -18.42
CA PRO A 110 -25.93 4.87 -19.01
C PRO A 110 -24.55 5.26 -18.44
N ILE A 111 -24.18 4.71 -17.28
CA ILE A 111 -22.87 4.93 -16.64
C ILE A 111 -21.73 4.15 -17.32
N THR A 112 -22.04 3.12 -18.13
CA THR A 112 -21.01 2.40 -18.87
C THR A 112 -20.61 3.23 -20.10
N PRO A 113 -19.35 3.67 -20.21
CA PRO A 113 -18.91 4.44 -21.37
C PRO A 113 -19.00 3.56 -22.63
N ARG A 114 -19.60 4.10 -23.71
CA ARG A 114 -19.75 3.47 -25.04
C ARG A 114 -18.49 2.84 -25.64
N ARG A 115 -17.32 3.08 -25.04
CA ARG A 115 -16.02 2.56 -25.46
C ARG A 115 -15.80 1.09 -25.06
N TRP A 116 -16.55 0.55 -24.11
CA TRP A 116 -16.47 -0.86 -23.71
C TRP A 116 -17.37 -1.77 -24.56
N SER A 117 -18.29 -1.20 -25.35
CA SER A 117 -19.19 -1.93 -26.25
C SER A 117 -18.46 -2.73 -27.35
N PHE A 118 -17.21 -2.38 -27.67
CA PHE A 118 -16.42 -3.06 -28.72
C PHE A 118 -15.38 -4.05 -28.18
N ALA A 119 -15.11 -4.08 -26.87
CA ALA A 119 -14.06 -4.93 -26.32
C ALA A 119 -14.47 -6.42 -26.27
N LEU A 120 -15.75 -6.72 -26.05
CA LEU A 120 -16.26 -8.09 -26.02
C LEU A 120 -16.36 -8.75 -27.42
N ALA A 121 -16.49 -7.97 -28.49
CA ALA A 121 -16.47 -8.50 -29.86
C ALA A 121 -15.12 -9.17 -30.21
N ARG A 122 -14.03 -8.83 -29.50
CA ARG A 122 -12.70 -9.44 -29.67
C ARG A 122 -12.52 -10.76 -28.91
N LEU A 123 -13.28 -10.97 -27.83
CA LEU A 123 -13.18 -12.17 -26.99
C LEU A 123 -14.01 -13.35 -27.52
N ASN A 124 -14.95 -13.10 -28.44
CA ASN A 124 -15.87 -14.12 -28.95
C ASN A 124 -15.54 -14.61 -30.37
N ARG A 125 -14.28 -14.47 -30.82
CA ARG A 125 -13.85 -15.01 -32.12
C ARG A 125 -13.54 -16.51 -31.93
N PRO A 126 -14.26 -17.44 -32.59
CA PRO A 126 -13.91 -18.85 -32.52
C PRO A 126 -12.52 -19.08 -33.11
N ALA A 127 -11.74 -19.97 -32.48
CA ALA A 127 -10.41 -20.35 -32.94
C ALA A 127 -10.49 -20.91 -34.38
N PRO A 128 -9.62 -20.49 -35.31
CA PRO A 128 -9.62 -21.06 -36.65
C PRO A 128 -8.96 -22.45 -36.63
N GLY A 129 -9.72 -23.48 -36.97
CA GLY A 129 -9.17 -24.77 -37.42
C GLY A 129 -9.68 -26.00 -36.68
N ALA A 130 -10.85 -26.50 -37.07
CA ALA A 130 -11.14 -27.93 -37.06
C ALA A 130 -11.88 -28.25 -38.37
N GLY A 131 -11.11 -28.46 -39.44
CA GLY A 131 -11.63 -28.86 -40.74
C GLY A 131 -12.17 -30.28 -40.66
N THR A 132 -13.47 -30.43 -40.90
CA THR A 132 -14.09 -31.72 -41.20
C THR A 132 -13.80 -32.07 -42.66
N ARG A 133 -13.09 -33.16 -42.89
CA ARG A 133 -12.93 -33.82 -44.20
C ARG A 133 -14.12 -34.77 -44.40
N PRO A 134 -14.91 -34.67 -45.48
CA PRO A 134 -15.83 -35.74 -45.86
C PRO A 134 -15.10 -36.82 -46.68
N GLU A 135 -15.67 -38.02 -46.66
CA GLU A 135 -15.23 -39.24 -47.38
C GLU A 135 -14.99 -39.07 -48.88
#